data_AF-A0A7Y7DFT6-F1
#
_entry.id   AF-A0A7Y7DFT6-F1
#
_cell.length_a   1.000
_cell.length_b   1.000
_cell.length_c   1.000
_cell.angle_alpha   90.00
_cell.angle_beta   90.00
_cell.angle_gamma   90.00
#
_symmetry.space_group_name_H-M   'P 1'
#
loop_
_entity.id
_entity.type
_entity.pdbx_description
1 polymer ?
#
loop_
_entity_poly.entity_id
_entity_poly.type
_entity_poly.pdbx_seq_one_letter_code
_entity_poly.pdbx_strand_id
1 'polypeptide(L)'
;AGDQVKFQDDLQQVQTLDLIDLYQEANYVGKAEIVPIPSSDSDSSTSNYLLIGSALFAAFMGFLFLYVKLFPSKSQFLKRIFPSHLSQLEQNKIFLSQEFEESWKDLLFYQGKDLAVEDLDKILKIDSLSSLENKKVRRSRLVKEINQYSEHKWGFQLIKRKRNPNDKRYFLYEIHEVK
;
A
#
# COMPACT_ATOMS: atom_id res chain seq x y z
N ALA A 1 -33.89 -25.95 -63.13
CA ALA A 1 -34.44 -27.31 -62.97
C ALA A 1 -34.36 -27.72 -61.50
N GLY A 2 -35.09 -27.01 -60.63
CA GLY A 2 -35.07 -27.22 -59.17
C GLY A 2 -36.46 -27.11 -58.51
N ASP A 3 -37.52 -26.91 -59.29
CA ASP A 3 -38.85 -26.56 -58.77
C ASP A 3 -39.83 -27.75 -58.79
N GLN A 4 -39.32 -28.97 -58.95
CA GLN A 4 -40.13 -30.19 -58.94
C GLN A 4 -39.70 -31.09 -57.78
N VAL A 5 -40.66 -31.47 -56.95
CA VAL A 5 -40.46 -32.42 -55.85
C VAL A 5 -41.05 -33.76 -56.26
N LYS A 6 -40.21 -34.80 -56.21
CA LYS A 6 -40.66 -36.18 -56.38
C LYS A 6 -40.87 -36.78 -55.00
N PHE A 7 -42.05 -37.34 -54.78
CA PHE A 7 -42.34 -38.09 -53.57
C PHE A 7 -43.03 -39.41 -53.95
N GLN A 8 -42.92 -40.37 -53.05
CA GLN A 8 -43.49 -41.69 -53.21
C GLN A 8 -44.64 -41.81 -52.23
N ASP A 9 -45.84 -42.05 -52.75
CA ASP A 9 -47.04 -42.22 -51.92
C ASP A 9 -47.03 -43.60 -51.23
N ASP A 10 -47.94 -43.81 -50.28
CA ASP A 10 -48.09 -45.06 -49.50
C ASP A 10 -48.33 -46.30 -50.39
N LEU A 11 -48.80 -46.07 -51.62
CA LEU A 11 -48.97 -47.08 -52.67
C LEU A 11 -47.70 -47.33 -53.51
N GLN A 12 -46.55 -46.81 -53.06
CA GLN A 12 -45.24 -46.89 -53.72
C GLN A 12 -45.15 -46.27 -55.12
N GLN A 13 -46.13 -45.48 -55.55
CA GLN A 13 -46.08 -44.77 -56.82
C GLN A 13 -45.32 -43.46 -56.68
N VAL A 14 -44.41 -43.20 -57.62
CA VAL A 14 -43.65 -41.95 -57.66
C VAL A 14 -44.48 -40.90 -58.37
N GLN A 15 -44.91 -39.89 -57.63
CA GLN A 15 -45.56 -38.72 -58.18
C GLN A 15 -44.56 -37.57 -58.25
N THR A 16 -44.70 -36.74 -59.27
CA THR A 16 -43.90 -35.52 -59.44
C THR A 16 -44.84 -34.34 -59.29
N LEU A 17 -44.54 -33.48 -58.33
CA LEU A 17 -45.30 -32.27 -58.04
C LEU A 17 -44.49 -31.07 -58.49
N ASP A 18 -45.09 -30.24 -59.34
CA ASP A 18 -44.51 -28.96 -59.74
C ASP A 18 -44.85 -27.89 -58.71
N LEU A 19 -43.82 -27.36 -58.04
CA LEU A 19 -43.99 -26.37 -56.99
C LEU A 19 -44.47 -25.02 -57.55
N ILE A 20 -44.27 -24.77 -58.85
CA ILE A 20 -44.69 -23.51 -59.50
C ILE A 20 -46.21 -23.46 -59.58
N ASP A 21 -46.83 -24.55 -60.02
CA ASP A 21 -48.29 -24.65 -60.12
C ASP A 21 -48.94 -24.58 -58.72
N LEU A 22 -48.34 -25.29 -57.75
CA LEU A 22 -48.81 -25.27 -56.37
C LEU A 22 -48.70 -23.88 -55.72
N TYR A 23 -47.66 -23.11 -56.06
CA TYR A 23 -47.50 -21.73 -55.58
C TYR A 23 -48.56 -20.79 -56.16
N GLN A 24 -48.96 -21.00 -57.42
CA GLN A 24 -49.99 -20.17 -58.07
C GLN A 24 -51.40 -20.44 -57.56
N GLU A 25 -51.70 -21.68 -57.16
CA GLU A 25 -53.02 -22.07 -56.65
C GLU A 25 -53.17 -21.88 -55.12
N ALA A 26 -52.07 -21.66 -54.40
CA ALA A 26 -52.09 -21.51 -52.96
C ALA A 26 -52.61 -20.13 -52.50
N ASN A 27 -53.64 -20.12 -51.66
CA ASN A 27 -54.15 -18.88 -51.02
C ASN A 27 -53.18 -18.26 -50.00
N TYR A 28 -52.27 -19.06 -49.43
CA TYR A 28 -51.27 -18.62 -48.46
C TYR A 28 -49.95 -19.37 -48.67
N VAL A 29 -48.85 -18.63 -48.70
CA VAL A 29 -47.49 -19.16 -48.85
C VAL A 29 -46.64 -18.70 -47.66
N GLY A 30 -46.06 -19.66 -46.94
CA GLY A 30 -45.14 -19.41 -45.84
C GLY A 30 -43.69 -19.36 -46.33
N LYS A 31 -42.88 -18.47 -45.75
CA LYS A 31 -41.44 -18.41 -46.01
C LYS A 31 -40.69 -19.13 -44.89
N ALA A 32 -39.95 -20.18 -45.22
CA ALA A 32 -39.00 -20.78 -44.30
C ALA A 32 -37.63 -20.10 -44.48
N GLU A 33 -37.05 -19.63 -43.39
CA GLU A 33 -35.68 -19.10 -43.36
C GLU A 33 -34.83 -19.99 -42.46
N ILE A 34 -33.66 -20.40 -42.96
CA ILE A 34 -32.74 -21.22 -42.19
C ILE A 34 -31.97 -20.29 -41.26
N VAL A 35 -32.38 -20.24 -39.99
CA VAL A 35 -31.66 -19.49 -38.95
C VAL A 35 -30.50 -20.34 -38.44
N PRO A 36 -29.25 -19.83 -38.43
CA PRO A 36 -28.12 -20.58 -37.88
C PRO A 36 -28.29 -20.78 -36.38
N ILE A 37 -27.97 -22.00 -35.90
CA ILE A 37 -28.02 -22.36 -34.48
C ILE A 37 -26.94 -21.56 -33.74
N PRO A 38 -27.28 -20.77 -32.70
CA PRO A 38 -26.26 -20.07 -31.92
C PRO A 38 -25.39 -21.08 -31.18
N SER A 39 -24.09 -21.08 -31.46
CA SER A 39 -23.10 -21.92 -30.76
C SER A 39 -22.87 -21.37 -29.34
N SER A 40 -23.52 -22.01 -28.37
CA SER A 40 -23.45 -21.70 -26.93
C SER A 40 -22.18 -22.31 -26.27
N ASP A 41 -20.99 -21.94 -26.74
CA ASP A 41 -19.73 -22.51 -26.20
C ASP A 41 -18.70 -21.47 -25.69
N SER A 42 -19.00 -20.16 -25.69
CA SER A 42 -17.97 -19.13 -25.41
C SER A 42 -17.90 -18.58 -23.98
N ASP A 43 -18.87 -18.84 -23.09
CA ASP A 43 -18.96 -18.08 -21.81
C ASP A 43 -18.45 -18.82 -20.56
N SER A 44 -18.25 -20.14 -20.58
CA SER A 44 -17.82 -20.88 -19.38
C SER A 44 -16.29 -20.89 -19.19
N SER A 45 -15.52 -20.74 -20.27
CA SER A 45 -14.06 -20.89 -20.23
C SER A 45 -13.37 -19.70 -19.58
N THR A 46 -13.82 -18.47 -19.87
CA THR A 46 -13.25 -17.22 -19.31
C THR A 46 -13.47 -17.08 -17.81
N SER A 47 -14.63 -17.50 -17.29
CA SER A 47 -14.94 -17.49 -15.86
C SER A 47 -14.00 -18.39 -15.04
N ASN A 48 -13.67 -19.57 -15.56
CA ASN A 48 -12.82 -20.54 -14.87
C ASN A 48 -11.38 -20.03 -14.73
N TYR A 49 -10.83 -19.33 -15.72
CA TYR A 49 -9.49 -18.76 -15.64
C TYR A 49 -9.39 -17.62 -14.61
N LEU A 50 -10.45 -16.82 -14.45
CA LEU A 50 -10.49 -15.75 -13.44
C LEU A 50 -10.49 -16.30 -12.00
N LEU A 51 -11.25 -17.37 -11.77
CA LEU A 51 -11.28 -18.04 -10.46
C LEU A 51 -9.91 -18.66 -10.12
N ILE A 52 -9.29 -19.36 -11.07
CA ILE A 52 -7.96 -19.95 -10.90
C ILE A 52 -6.90 -18.85 -10.64
N GLY A 53 -6.95 -17.76 -11.41
CA GLY A 53 -6.03 -16.63 -11.25
C GLY A 53 -6.14 -15.97 -9.87
N SER A 54 -7.35 -15.74 -9.37
CA SER A 54 -7.56 -15.12 -8.05
C SER A 54 -7.10 -16.04 -6.90
N ALA A 55 -7.32 -17.35 -7.01
CA ALA A 55 -6.85 -18.32 -6.03
C ALA A 55 -5.31 -18.36 -5.95
N LEU A 56 -4.63 -18.36 -7.10
CA LEU A 56 -3.16 -18.31 -7.15
C LEU A 56 -2.60 -17.01 -6.57
N PHE A 57 -3.25 -15.88 -6.84
CA PHE A 57 -2.85 -14.59 -6.29
C PHE A 57 -3.01 -14.55 -4.76
N ALA A 58 -4.14 -15.04 -4.24
CA ALA A 58 -4.37 -15.11 -2.79
C ALA A 58 -3.35 -16.04 -2.10
N ALA A 59 -3.03 -17.19 -2.71
CA ALA A 59 -2.01 -18.10 -2.21
C ALA A 59 -0.62 -17.46 -2.20
N PHE A 60 -0.25 -16.74 -3.27
CA PHE A 60 1.01 -16.01 -3.34
C PHE A 60 1.13 -14.94 -2.26
N MET A 61 0.07 -14.13 -2.07
CA MET A 61 0.03 -13.12 -1.01
C MET A 61 0.10 -13.73 0.38
N GLY A 62 -0.59 -14.84 0.63
CA GLY A 62 -0.52 -15.58 1.89
C GLY A 62 0.88 -16.13 2.16
N PHE A 63 1.54 -16.67 1.13
CA PHE A 63 2.91 -17.16 1.23
C PHE A 63 3.89 -16.03 1.51
N LEU A 64 3.72 -14.88 0.85
CA LEU A 64 4.54 -13.69 1.06
C LEU A 64 4.37 -13.14 2.49
N PHE A 65 3.14 -13.09 2.98
CA PHE A 65 2.82 -12.70 4.36
C PHE A 65 3.45 -13.66 5.39
N LEU A 66 3.32 -14.98 5.18
CA LEU A 66 3.94 -15.99 6.04
C LEU A 66 5.46 -15.92 5.98
N TYR A 67 6.05 -15.68 4.81
CA TYR A 67 7.50 -15.55 4.63
C TYR A 67 8.06 -14.35 5.40
N VAL A 68 7.40 -13.18 5.30
CA VAL A 68 7.76 -11.98 6.06
C VAL A 68 7.61 -12.21 7.57
N LYS A 69 6.57 -12.95 8.00
CA LYS A 69 6.32 -13.26 9.41
C LYS A 69 7.27 -14.30 10.01
N LEU A 70 7.64 -15.34 9.26
CA LEU A 70 8.52 -16.42 9.73
C LEU A 70 10.02 -16.08 9.67
N PHE A 71 10.43 -15.18 8.77
CA PHE A 71 11.84 -14.79 8.61
C PHE A 71 12.10 -13.30 8.89
N PRO A 72 11.75 -12.77 10.08
CA PRO A 72 11.93 -11.35 10.42
C PRO A 72 13.40 -10.90 10.42
N SER A 73 14.35 -11.84 10.48
CA SER A 73 15.80 -11.59 10.50
C SER A 73 16.38 -11.17 9.13
N LYS A 74 15.69 -11.42 8.01
CA LYS A 74 16.21 -11.15 6.64
C LYS A 74 15.75 -9.83 6.03
N SER A 75 15.16 -8.91 6.80
CA SER A 75 14.88 -7.54 6.34
C SER A 75 16.14 -6.75 5.95
N GLN A 76 17.33 -7.30 6.23
CA GLN A 76 18.62 -6.86 5.69
C GLN A 76 18.67 -6.86 4.14
N PHE A 77 17.78 -7.58 3.44
CA PHE A 77 17.73 -7.54 1.98
C PHE A 77 17.21 -6.20 1.45
N LEU A 78 16.27 -5.56 2.15
CA LEU A 78 15.84 -4.18 1.85
C LEU A 78 17.01 -3.19 2.00
N LYS A 79 17.97 -3.49 2.89
CA LYS A 79 19.20 -2.70 3.01
C LYS A 79 20.12 -2.78 1.79
N ARG A 80 20.05 -3.86 1.01
CA ARG A 80 20.85 -4.06 -0.21
C ARG A 80 20.25 -3.35 -1.44
N ILE A 81 18.94 -3.09 -1.44
CA ILE A 81 18.24 -2.45 -2.56
C ILE A 81 18.34 -0.91 -2.48
N PHE A 82 18.54 -0.34 -1.28
CA PHE A 82 18.70 1.10 -1.05
C PHE A 82 19.98 1.47 -0.28
N PRO A 83 21.19 1.07 -0.76
CA PRO A 83 22.42 1.24 0.00
C PRO A 83 22.84 2.71 0.16
N SER A 84 22.62 3.58 -0.83
CA SER A 84 23.07 4.98 -0.78
C SER A 84 22.33 5.83 0.25
N HIS A 85 21.01 5.65 0.37
CA HIS A 85 20.20 6.34 1.38
C HIS A 85 20.43 5.78 2.79
N LEU A 86 20.68 4.47 2.92
CA LEU A 86 20.98 3.86 4.21
C LEU A 86 22.38 4.19 4.73
N SER A 87 23.40 4.29 3.88
CA SER A 87 24.74 4.73 4.28
C SER A 87 24.74 6.17 4.77
N GLN A 88 24.00 7.05 4.07
CA GLN A 88 23.82 8.43 4.51
C GLN A 88 23.03 8.51 5.81
N LEU A 89 21.99 7.68 5.99
CA LEU A 89 21.27 7.56 7.26
C LEU A 89 22.14 6.99 8.38
N GLU A 90 22.98 5.98 8.12
CA GLU A 90 23.87 5.37 9.12
C GLU A 90 25.00 6.31 9.53
N GLN A 91 25.63 7.03 8.59
CA GLN A 91 26.60 8.08 8.93
C GLN A 91 25.93 9.25 9.67
N ASN A 92 24.75 9.68 9.23
CA ASN A 92 23.98 10.71 9.92
C ASN A 92 23.59 10.25 11.32
N LYS A 93 23.27 8.96 11.51
CA LYS A 93 22.93 8.34 12.79
C LYS A 93 24.15 8.18 13.71
N ILE A 94 25.34 7.86 13.16
CA ILE A 94 26.59 7.81 13.93
C ILE A 94 26.99 9.22 14.37
N PHE A 95 26.92 10.21 13.48
CA PHE A 95 27.17 11.61 13.78
C PHE A 95 26.17 12.16 14.81
N LEU A 96 24.87 11.88 14.62
CA LEU A 96 23.83 12.21 15.61
C LEU A 96 24.10 11.51 16.93
N SER A 97 24.59 10.27 16.95
CA SER A 97 24.85 9.56 18.19
C SER A 97 25.98 10.18 19.01
N GLN A 98 27.01 10.75 18.36
CA GLN A 98 28.07 11.47 19.06
C GLN A 98 27.59 12.82 19.60
N GLU A 99 26.92 13.63 18.77
CA GLU A 99 26.31 14.89 19.21
C GLU A 99 25.26 14.67 20.30
N PHE A 100 24.51 13.57 20.20
CA PHE A 100 23.52 13.14 21.17
C PHE A 100 24.15 12.81 22.51
N GLU A 101 25.22 12.01 22.56
CA GLU A 101 25.88 11.62 23.81
C GLU A 101 26.46 12.82 24.55
N GLU A 102 27.03 13.79 23.83
CA GLU A 102 27.52 15.03 24.43
C GLU A 102 26.37 15.90 24.95
N SER A 103 25.37 16.16 24.09
CA SER A 103 24.21 16.98 24.46
C SER A 103 23.42 16.35 25.62
N TRP A 104 23.32 15.02 25.65
CA TRP A 104 22.68 14.24 26.71
C TRP A 104 23.38 14.45 28.06
N LYS A 105 24.71 14.35 28.09
CA LYS A 105 25.50 14.57 29.31
C LYS A 105 25.34 16.00 29.83
N ASP A 106 25.37 16.98 28.94
CA ASP A 106 25.19 18.39 29.30
C ASP A 106 23.77 18.62 29.85
N LEU A 107 22.76 17.96 29.27
CA LEU A 107 21.36 18.06 29.72
C LEU A 107 21.16 17.50 31.13
N LEU A 108 21.92 16.46 31.50
CA LEU A 108 21.86 15.87 32.85
C LEU A 108 22.32 16.84 33.93
N PHE A 109 23.11 17.87 33.62
CA PHE A 109 23.50 18.90 34.58
C PHE A 109 22.34 19.86 34.93
N TYR A 110 21.31 19.92 34.08
CA TYR A 110 20.14 20.79 34.25
C TYR A 110 18.90 20.04 34.74
N GLN A 111 19.07 18.82 35.27
CA GLN A 111 17.97 18.07 35.90
C GLN A 111 17.27 18.90 36.98
N GLY A 112 15.94 18.81 37.01
CA GLY A 112 15.07 19.53 37.94
C GLY A 112 14.83 21.00 37.57
N LYS A 113 15.38 21.50 36.44
CA LYS A 113 15.23 22.90 36.01
C LYS A 113 14.31 23.05 34.80
N ASP A 114 13.64 24.20 34.75
CA ASP A 114 12.92 24.68 33.58
C ASP A 114 13.86 25.53 32.71
N LEU A 115 13.98 25.16 31.43
CA LEU A 115 14.82 25.83 30.46
C LEU A 115 13.99 26.58 29.42
N ALA A 116 14.43 27.77 29.03
CA ALA A 116 13.90 28.46 27.88
C ALA A 116 14.32 27.76 26.58
N VAL A 117 13.64 28.10 25.48
CA VAL A 117 13.93 27.55 24.16
C VAL A 117 15.38 27.81 23.75
N GLU A 118 15.86 29.02 24.04
CA GLU A 118 17.19 29.50 23.68
C GLU A 118 18.29 28.76 24.46
N ASP A 119 18.05 28.45 25.73
CA ASP A 119 19.00 27.74 26.57
C ASP A 119 19.05 26.26 26.21
N LEU A 120 17.89 25.66 25.90
CA LEU A 120 17.84 24.30 25.37
C LEU A 120 18.57 24.21 24.02
N ASP A 121 18.41 25.19 23.13
CA ASP A 121 19.07 25.20 21.83
C ASP A 121 20.61 25.25 21.97
N LYS A 122 21.13 25.96 22.97
CA LYS A 122 22.57 25.98 23.28
C LYS A 122 23.06 24.63 23.80
N ILE A 123 22.32 24.00 24.72
CA ILE A 123 22.67 22.68 25.27
C ILE A 123 22.65 21.61 24.17
N LEU A 124 21.68 21.70 23.26
CA LEU A 124 21.57 20.82 22.09
C LEU A 124 22.53 21.21 20.95
N LYS A 125 23.36 22.24 21.12
CA LYS A 125 24.33 22.76 20.12
C LYS A 125 23.71 23.12 18.76
N ILE A 126 22.44 23.52 18.75
CA ILE A 126 21.67 23.91 17.55
C ILE A 126 21.48 25.43 17.44
N ASP A 127 22.03 26.20 18.37
CA ASP A 127 22.00 27.66 18.38
C ASP A 127 22.75 28.27 17.18
N SER A 128 23.79 27.60 16.68
CA SER A 128 24.60 28.01 15.53
C SER A 128 23.88 27.96 14.17
N LEU A 129 22.73 27.27 14.07
CA LEU A 129 21.95 27.21 12.83
C LEU A 129 21.39 28.61 12.49
N SER A 130 21.44 29.02 11.24
CA SER A 130 20.93 30.34 10.82
C SER A 130 19.40 30.37 10.67
N SER A 131 18.80 29.27 10.21
CA SER A 131 17.36 29.18 9.94
C SER A 131 16.56 28.71 11.16
N LEU A 132 15.55 29.51 11.54
CA LEU A 132 14.66 29.24 12.66
C LEU A 132 13.85 27.94 12.46
N GLU A 133 13.41 27.67 11.22
CA GLU A 133 12.66 26.45 10.90
C GLU A 133 13.58 25.21 11.01
N ASN A 134 14.84 25.33 10.58
CA ASN A 134 15.82 24.25 10.74
C ASN A 134 16.09 23.96 12.22
N LYS A 135 16.21 24.99 13.07
CA LYS A 135 16.32 24.82 14.54
C LYS A 135 15.13 24.07 15.10
N LYS A 136 13.91 24.49 14.73
CA LYS A 136 12.67 23.86 15.22
C LYS A 136 12.59 22.38 14.84
N VAL A 137 12.91 22.03 13.61
CA VAL A 137 12.92 20.63 13.15
C VAL A 137 14.01 19.84 13.87
N ARG A 138 15.24 20.36 13.96
CA ARG A 138 16.36 19.69 14.65
C ARG A 138 16.06 19.48 16.14
N ARG A 139 15.59 20.51 16.83
CA ARG A 139 15.17 20.44 18.24
C ARG A 139 14.13 19.35 18.45
N SER A 140 13.08 19.32 17.62
CA SER A 140 12.03 18.31 17.75
C SER A 140 12.55 16.90 17.57
N ARG A 141 13.54 16.69 16.68
CA ARG A 141 14.18 15.38 16.50
C ARG A 141 15.03 15.00 17.70
N LEU A 142 15.93 15.88 18.14
CA LEU A 142 16.82 15.62 19.29
C LEU A 142 16.02 15.38 20.58
N VAL A 143 15.04 16.23 20.89
CA VAL A 143 14.16 16.03 22.06
C VAL A 143 13.44 14.68 22.00
N LYS A 144 12.97 14.26 20.82
CA LYS A 144 12.32 12.96 20.65
C LYS A 144 13.29 11.81 20.89
N GLU A 145 14.49 11.87 20.33
CA GLU A 145 15.51 10.83 20.51
C GLU A 145 15.96 10.73 21.97
N ILE A 146 16.16 11.87 22.63
CA ILE A 146 16.51 11.97 24.06
C ILE A 146 15.44 11.33 24.91
N ASN A 147 14.17 11.65 24.65
CA ASN A 147 13.05 11.06 25.37
C ASN A 147 12.89 9.56 25.10
N GLN A 148 13.13 9.11 23.87
CA GLN A 148 13.09 7.67 23.54
C GLN A 148 14.18 6.90 24.28
N TYR A 149 15.40 7.45 24.32
CA TYR A 149 16.49 6.87 25.07
C TYR A 149 16.19 6.83 26.58
N SER A 150 15.67 7.95 27.12
CA SER A 150 15.35 8.02 28.55
C SER A 150 14.21 7.08 28.94
N GLU A 151 13.20 6.95 28.08
CA GLU A 151 12.07 6.04 28.29
C GLU A 151 12.52 4.58 28.25
N HIS A 152 13.46 4.23 27.35
CA HIS A 152 14.02 2.89 27.32
C HIS A 152 14.89 2.57 28.54
N LYS A 153 15.62 3.57 29.07
CA LYS A 153 16.58 3.38 30.16
C LYS A 153 15.97 3.51 31.56
N TRP A 154 15.05 4.44 31.76
CA TRP A 154 14.44 4.75 33.08
C TRP A 154 12.91 4.67 33.10
N GLY A 155 12.25 4.42 31.96
CA GLY A 155 10.80 4.27 31.89
C GLY A 155 10.02 5.59 31.84
N PHE A 156 10.68 6.74 31.66
CA PHE A 156 10.01 8.04 31.55
C PHE A 156 10.73 9.00 30.57
N GLN A 157 10.02 10.04 30.13
CA GLN A 157 10.56 11.09 29.26
C GLN A 157 11.38 12.09 30.06
N LEU A 158 12.63 12.34 29.66
CA LEU A 158 13.51 13.30 30.34
C LEU A 158 13.08 14.75 30.14
N ILE A 159 12.67 15.12 28.93
CA ILE A 159 12.33 16.49 28.55
C ILE A 159 10.83 16.60 28.34
N LYS A 160 10.16 17.50 29.07
CA LYS A 160 8.74 17.80 28.91
C LYS A 160 8.52 19.25 28.53
N ARG A 161 7.67 19.50 27.53
CA ARG A 161 7.30 20.86 27.13
C ARG A 161 6.13 21.36 27.99
N LYS A 162 6.29 22.53 28.61
CA LYS A 162 5.28 23.24 29.40
C LYS A 162 5.04 24.64 28.83
N ARG A 163 3.85 25.20 29.01
CA ARG A 163 3.60 26.62 28.68
C ARG A 163 4.16 27.48 29.81
N ASN A 164 4.82 28.58 29.47
CA ASN A 164 5.31 29.51 30.48
C ASN A 164 4.10 30.13 31.22
N PRO A 165 4.06 30.09 32.56
CA PRO A 165 2.95 30.65 33.35
C PRO A 165 2.89 32.17 33.28
N ASN A 166 4.02 32.84 33.09
CA ASN A 166 4.12 34.31 33.06
C ASN A 166 3.75 34.88 31.68
N ASP A 167 4.12 34.18 30.60
CA ASP A 167 3.71 34.53 29.24
C ASP A 167 3.37 33.29 28.42
N LYS A 168 2.07 33.10 28.13
CA LYS A 168 1.54 31.96 27.38
C LYS A 168 2.05 31.87 25.94
N ARG A 169 2.70 32.92 25.42
CA ARG A 169 3.33 32.92 24.08
C ARG A 169 4.61 32.08 24.03
N TYR A 170 5.23 31.83 25.17
CA TYR A 170 6.50 31.10 25.26
C TYR A 170 6.32 29.70 25.86
N PHE A 171 7.19 28.79 25.45
CA PHE A 171 7.28 27.44 26.00
C PHE A 171 8.54 27.31 26.86
N LEU A 172 8.42 26.55 27.94
CA LEU A 172 9.53 26.10 28.77
C LEU A 172 9.70 24.59 28.60
N TYR A 173 10.91 24.13 28.79
CA TYR A 173 11.27 22.72 28.78
C TYR A 173 11.71 22.31 30.18
N GLU A 174 10.91 21.48 30.81
CA GLU A 174 11.18 20.89 32.11
C GLU A 174 12.08 19.67 31.92
N ILE A 175 13.23 19.67 32.60
CA ILE A 175 14.15 18.52 32.61
C ILE A 175 13.88 17.71 33.89
N HIS A 176 13.37 16.49 33.74
CA HIS A 176 13.08 15.63 34.88
C HIS A 176 14.36 15.12 35.55
N GLU A 177 14.30 14.91 36.87
CA GLU A 177 15.39 14.26 37.60
C GLU A 177 15.44 12.76 37.31
N VAL A 178 16.65 12.27 37.09
CA VAL A 178 16.95 10.85 36.94
C VAL A 178 17.16 10.28 38.35
N LYS A 179 16.21 9.43 38.78
CA LYS A 179 16.29 8.68 40.04
C LYS A 179 17.17 7.45 39.95
#